data_AF-A0A2D5EGU5-F1
#
_entry.id   AF-A0A2D5EGU5-F1
#
_cell.length_a   1.000
_cell.length_b   1.000
_cell.length_c   1.000
_cell.angle_alpha   90.00
_cell.angle_beta   90.00
_cell.angle_gamma   90.00
#
_symmetry.space_group_name_H-M   'P 1'
#
loop_
_entity.id
_entity.type
_entity.pdbx_description
1 polymer ?
#
loop_
_entity_poly.entity_id
_entity_poly.type
_entity_poly.pdbx_seq_one_letter_code
_entity_poly.pdbx_strand_id
1 'polypeptide(L)'
;MKIKRITEQELLDNLNRYSSHADELAELLPTELPPLERFKDCVKRYDRPTDPVWDEFFESDDGVTDDFMEDRDQPEPDISGK
;
A
#
# COMPACT_ATOMS: atom_id res chain seq x y z
N MET A 1 40.19 -41.75 18.83
CA MET A 1 39.14 -41.57 17.79
C MET A 1 39.75 -40.86 16.60
N LYS A 2 39.58 -41.37 15.37
CA LYS A 2 40.01 -40.67 14.15
C LYS A 2 38.88 -39.73 13.74
N ILE A 3 39.15 -38.42 13.71
CA ILE A 3 38.20 -37.42 13.22
C ILE A 3 38.27 -37.47 11.69
N LYS A 4 37.16 -37.86 11.05
CA LYS A 4 37.06 -37.79 9.59
C LYS A 4 37.02 -36.31 9.19
N ARG A 5 37.90 -35.91 8.27
CA ARG A 5 37.85 -34.58 7.67
C ARG A 5 36.89 -34.64 6.50
N ILE A 6 35.85 -33.82 6.59
CA ILE A 6 34.84 -33.69 5.55
C ILE A 6 35.47 -32.84 4.43
N THR A 7 35.26 -33.23 3.18
CA THR A 7 35.75 -32.50 2.00
C THR A 7 34.70 -31.52 1.48
N GLU A 8 35.12 -30.46 0.77
CA GLU A 8 34.18 -29.49 0.19
C GLU A 8 33.17 -30.16 -0.74
N GLN A 9 33.60 -31.19 -1.48
CA GLN A 9 32.75 -31.94 -2.38
C GLN A 9 31.63 -32.70 -1.64
N GLU A 10 31.94 -33.28 -0.46
CA GLU A 10 30.92 -33.91 0.40
C GLU A 10 29.91 -32.89 0.97
N LEU A 11 30.29 -31.62 1.11
CA LEU A 11 29.37 -30.56 1.55
C LEU A 11 28.41 -30.14 0.43
N LEU A 12 28.80 -30.29 -0.84
CA LEU A 12 28.03 -29.87 -2.01
C LEU A 12 27.16 -30.99 -2.60
N ASP A 13 27.41 -32.25 -2.24
CA ASP A 13 26.82 -33.45 -2.88
C ASP A 13 25.29 -33.56 -2.74
N ASN A 14 24.68 -32.82 -1.82
CA ASN A 14 23.23 -32.76 -1.63
C ASN A 14 22.67 -31.33 -1.68
N LEU A 15 23.49 -30.35 -2.09
CA LEU A 15 23.05 -28.97 -2.17
C LEU A 15 22.34 -28.75 -3.51
N ASN A 16 21.02 -28.77 -3.49
CA ASN A 16 20.22 -28.50 -4.68
C ASN A 16 20.35 -27.02 -5.07
N ARG A 17 21.04 -26.78 -6.19
CA ARG A 17 21.30 -25.45 -6.76
C ARG A 17 20.02 -24.62 -6.93
N TYR A 18 18.89 -25.28 -7.18
CA TYR A 18 17.61 -24.63 -7.45
C TYR A 18 16.71 -24.49 -6.21
N SER A 19 17.05 -25.12 -5.07
CA SER A 19 16.31 -24.96 -3.80
C SER A 19 17.14 -24.28 -2.70
N SER A 20 18.36 -23.83 -3.03
CA SER A 20 19.24 -23.14 -2.08
C SER A 20 18.80 -21.71 -1.77
N HIS A 21 17.83 -21.18 -2.51
CA HIS A 21 17.11 -19.96 -2.14
C HIS A 21 16.05 -20.30 -1.09
N ALA A 22 16.49 -20.59 0.13
CA ALA A 22 15.61 -20.71 1.28
C ALA A 22 14.82 -19.41 1.57
N ASP A 23 15.27 -18.28 1.00
CA ASP A 23 14.62 -16.97 1.10
C ASP A 23 13.31 -16.88 0.28
N GLU A 24 13.07 -17.76 -0.70
CA GLU A 24 11.84 -17.70 -1.51
C GLU A 24 10.59 -18.21 -0.75
N LEU A 25 10.77 -18.88 0.39
CA LEU A 25 9.70 -19.42 1.24
C LEU A 25 9.68 -18.84 2.66
N ALA A 26 10.61 -17.93 2.98
CA ALA A 26 10.58 -17.24 4.26
C ALA A 26 9.51 -16.14 4.20
N GLU A 27 8.60 -16.11 5.17
CA GLU A 27 7.74 -14.95 5.37
C GLU A 27 8.64 -13.73 5.58
N LEU A 28 8.40 -12.68 4.77
CA LEU A 28 9.16 -11.44 4.84
C LEU A 28 9.13 -10.90 6.27
N LEU A 29 10.30 -10.51 6.79
CA LEU A 29 10.35 -9.89 8.09
C LEU A 29 9.52 -8.59 8.08
N PRO A 30 8.94 -8.17 9.22
CA PRO A 30 8.19 -6.91 9.29
C PRO A 30 8.99 -5.68 8.85
N THR A 31 10.32 -5.76 8.83
CA THR A 31 11.22 -4.70 8.35
C THR A 31 11.40 -4.72 6.82
N GLU A 32 11.24 -5.87 6.20
CA GLU A 32 11.39 -6.14 4.76
C GLU A 32 10.08 -5.94 3.99
N LEU A 33 8.94 -5.93 4.71
CA LEU A 33 7.65 -5.58 4.15
C LEU A 33 7.67 -4.14 3.61
N PRO A 34 7.03 -3.88 2.46
CA PRO A 34 6.89 -2.53 1.94
C PRO A 34 6.20 -1.62 2.98
N PRO A 35 6.57 -0.32 3.03
CA PRO A 35 6.11 0.58 4.09
C PRO A 35 4.60 0.61 4.30
N LEU A 36 3.81 0.45 3.24
CA LEU A 36 2.36 0.32 3.35
C LEU A 36 1.99 -0.92 4.17
N GLU A 37 2.38 -2.13 3.73
CA GLU A 37 2.07 -3.42 4.36
C GLU A 37 2.43 -3.48 5.85
N ARG A 38 3.49 -2.76 6.26
CA ARG A 38 3.88 -2.64 7.67
C ARG A 38 2.84 -1.99 8.57
N PHE A 39 1.95 -1.17 8.03
CA PHE A 39 0.97 -0.39 8.79
C PHE A 39 -0.49 -0.80 8.52
N LYS A 40 -0.72 -1.98 7.89
CA LYS A 40 -2.07 -2.48 7.52
C LYS A 40 -3.09 -2.44 8.64
N ASP A 41 -2.67 -2.75 9.85
CA ASP A 41 -3.55 -2.82 11.00
C ASP A 41 -3.39 -1.63 11.97
N CYS A 42 -2.58 -0.63 11.60
CA CYS A 42 -2.32 0.55 12.41
C CYS A 42 -3.09 1.80 11.95
N VAL A 43 -3.69 1.80 10.75
CA VAL A 43 -4.33 2.98 10.16
C VAL A 43 -5.83 2.73 9.98
N LYS A 44 -6.65 3.75 10.29
CA LYS A 44 -8.12 3.67 10.15
C LYS A 44 -8.60 3.48 8.71
N ARG A 45 -7.79 3.91 7.74
CA ARG A 45 -8.03 3.78 6.30
C ARG A 45 -6.72 3.46 5.60
N TYR A 46 -6.81 2.55 4.64
CA TYR A 46 -5.66 2.01 3.93
C TYR A 46 -5.56 2.47 2.48
N ASP A 47 -6.50 3.31 2.09
CA ASP A 47 -6.61 3.85 0.74
C ASP A 47 -5.41 4.75 0.49
N ARG A 48 -4.78 4.55 -0.67
CA ARG A 48 -3.64 5.36 -1.04
C ARG A 48 -4.17 6.78 -1.28
N PRO A 49 -3.45 7.85 -0.89
CA PRO A 49 -3.90 9.22 -1.19
C PRO A 49 -4.07 9.52 -2.69
N THR A 50 -3.59 8.62 -3.55
CA THR A 50 -3.69 8.66 -5.01
C THR A 50 -4.70 7.66 -5.57
N ASP A 51 -5.38 6.87 -4.74
CA ASP A 51 -6.52 6.09 -5.22
C ASP A 51 -7.58 7.06 -5.75
N PRO A 52 -8.29 6.71 -6.82
CA PRO A 52 -9.23 7.60 -7.48
C PRO A 52 -10.48 7.81 -6.61
N VAL A 53 -10.36 8.71 -5.63
CA VAL A 53 -11.46 9.17 -4.76
C VAL A 53 -12.53 9.89 -5.59
N TRP A 54 -12.15 10.46 -6.74
CA TRP A 54 -13.07 11.20 -7.59
C TRP A 54 -14.05 10.29 -8.32
N ASP A 55 -13.63 9.11 -8.78
CA ASP A 55 -14.54 8.18 -9.45
C ASP A 55 -15.62 7.71 -8.45
N GLU A 56 -15.22 7.33 -7.24
CA GLU A 56 -16.16 6.98 -6.16
C GLU A 56 -17.09 8.16 -5.78
N PHE A 57 -16.55 9.38 -5.69
CA PHE A 57 -17.32 10.58 -5.35
C PHE A 57 -18.34 10.99 -6.44
N PHE A 58 -18.00 10.81 -7.72
CA PHE A 58 -18.88 11.16 -8.83
C PHE A 58 -19.86 10.03 -9.20
N GLU A 59 -19.51 8.77 -8.92
CA GLU A 59 -20.36 7.60 -9.19
C GLU A 59 -21.28 7.24 -8.02
N SER A 60 -21.11 7.85 -6.84
CA SER A 60 -21.97 7.59 -5.69
C SER A 60 -23.41 8.06 -5.96
N ASP A 61 -24.40 7.24 -5.58
CA ASP A 61 -25.81 7.62 -5.57
C ASP A 61 -26.15 8.67 -4.48
N ASP A 62 -25.18 9.01 -3.62
CA ASP A 62 -25.26 10.05 -2.59
C ASP A 62 -25.12 11.45 -3.21
N GLY A 63 -26.07 11.82 -4.08
CA GLY A 63 -26.14 13.14 -4.71
C GLY A 63 -26.61 14.25 -3.78
N VAL A 64 -26.47 15.50 -4.24
CA VAL A 64 -27.09 16.67 -3.57
C VAL A 64 -28.60 16.70 -3.84
N THR A 65 -29.34 17.36 -2.96
CA THR A 65 -30.77 17.61 -3.17
C THR A 65 -31.00 18.62 -4.29
N ASP A 66 -32.19 18.58 -4.89
CA ASP A 66 -32.55 19.44 -6.04
C ASP A 66 -32.50 20.94 -5.71
N ASP A 67 -32.72 21.30 -4.44
CA ASP A 67 -32.70 22.66 -3.90
C ASP A 67 -31.31 23.11 -3.42
N PHE A 68 -30.28 22.27 -3.56
CA PHE A 68 -28.94 22.60 -3.08
C PHE A 68 -28.36 23.79 -3.85
N MET A 69 -28.09 24.89 -3.14
CA MET A 69 -27.57 26.15 -3.68
C MET A 69 -28.52 26.90 -4.63
N GLU A 70 -29.84 26.70 -4.51
CA GLU A 70 -30.84 27.44 -5.28
C GLU A 70 -30.66 28.96 -5.14
N ASP A 71 -30.53 29.45 -3.90
CA ASP A 71 -30.17 30.82 -3.58
C ASP A 71 -28.78 30.86 -2.93
N ARG A 72 -27.75 31.08 -3.74
CA ARG A 72 -26.39 31.24 -3.22
C ARG A 72 -26.21 32.65 -2.68
N ASP A 73 -26.00 32.79 -1.37
CA ASP A 73 -25.73 34.04 -0.65
C ASP A 73 -24.36 34.67 -1.02
N GLN A 74 -24.11 34.91 -2.31
CA GLN A 74 -22.97 35.71 -2.74
C GLN A 74 -23.27 37.18 -2.52
N PRO A 75 -22.36 37.93 -1.87
CA PRO A 75 -22.51 39.37 -1.75
C PRO A 75 -22.51 40.00 -3.15
N GLU A 76 -23.36 41.01 -3.33
CA GLU A 76 -23.36 41.80 -4.56
C GLU A 76 -21.98 42.46 -4.75
N PRO A 77 -21.48 42.52 -5.99
CA PRO A 77 -20.24 43.22 -6.26
C PRO A 77 -20.39 44.70 -5.89
N ASP A 78 -19.43 45.24 -5.14
CA ASP A 78 -19.40 46.67 -4.81
C ASP A 78 -19.17 47.49 -6.09
N ILE A 79 -20.24 48.12 -6.58
CA ILE A 79 -20.22 48.98 -7.77
C ILE A 79 -19.99 50.46 -7.40
N SER A 80 -19.72 50.79 -6.13
CA SER A 80 -19.58 52.18 -5.63
C SER A 80 -18.32 52.92 -6.12
N GLY A 81 -17.49 52.29 -6.95
CA GLY A 81 -16.22 52.84 -7.44
C GLY A 81 -16.23 53.38 -8.88
N LYS A 82 -17.37 53.76 -9.45
CA LYS A 82 -17.46 54.38 -10.79
C LYS A 82 -17.84 55.86 -10.73
#